data_AF-A0A2N3BPU7-F1
#
_entry.id   AF-A0A2N3BPU7-F1
#
_cell.length_a   1.000
_cell.length_b   1.000
_cell.length_c   1.000
_cell.angle_alpha   90.00
_cell.angle_beta   90.00
_cell.angle_gamma   90.00
#
_symmetry.space_group_name_H-M   'P 1'
#
loop_
_entity.id
_entity.type
_entity.pdbx_description
1 polymer ?
#
loop_
_entity_poly.entity_id
_entity_poly.type
_entity_poly.pdbx_seq_one_letter_code
_entity_poly.pdbx_strand_id
1 'polypeptide(L)'
;MRRPLPDGGYEPAGPRHSWDAPHPLSALMMLNAPRHADHHANPSRPYPDLVLSPGGQAPLLPWPLPVMAVLALVPKHWRRIMDRRLAALAPPVRPAPAPVRHRAPRPKLVAGTDRARAGG
;
A
#
# COMPACT_ATOMS: atom_id res chain seq x y z
N MET A 1 1.40 -1.25 -0.08
CA MET A 1 0.57 -0.03 0.03
C MET A 1 0.54 0.40 1.48
N ARG A 2 0.47 1.72 1.72
CA ARG A 2 0.34 2.30 3.07
C ARG A 2 -1.09 2.08 3.56
N ARG A 3 -1.25 1.72 4.82
CA ARG A 3 -2.55 1.53 5.48
C ARG A 3 -3.19 2.88 5.79
N PRO A 4 -4.50 3.06 5.52
CA PRO A 4 -5.23 4.26 5.96
C PRO A 4 -5.41 4.25 7.47
N LEU A 5 -5.30 5.43 8.09
CA LEU A 5 -5.55 5.67 9.51
C LEU A 5 -6.99 6.17 9.73
N PRO A 6 -7.52 6.05 10.96
CA PRO A 6 -8.88 6.50 11.30
C PRO A 6 -9.12 8.00 11.11
N ASP A 7 -8.06 8.79 11.10
CA ASP A 7 -8.05 10.25 10.91
C ASP A 7 -8.07 10.68 9.43
N GLY A 8 -8.12 9.73 8.49
CA GLY A 8 -8.05 9.99 7.05
C GLY A 8 -6.64 10.10 6.49
N GLY A 9 -5.61 9.98 7.33
CA GLY A 9 -4.20 9.92 6.92
C GLY A 9 -3.78 8.52 6.43
N TYR A 10 -2.50 8.40 6.07
CA TYR A 10 -1.85 7.11 5.77
C TYR A 10 -0.67 6.88 6.71
N GLU A 11 -0.42 5.62 7.08
CA GLU A 11 0.70 5.30 7.99
C GLU A 11 2.03 5.79 7.41
N PRO A 12 3.02 6.17 8.23
CA PRO A 12 4.32 6.63 7.72
C PRO A 12 4.96 5.64 6.75
N ALA A 13 5.69 6.17 5.75
CA ALA A 13 6.52 5.34 4.89
C ALA A 13 7.61 4.64 5.72
N GLY A 14 7.93 3.40 5.37
CA GLY A 14 8.84 2.56 6.15
C GLY A 14 9.36 1.41 5.31
N PRO A 15 10.24 0.55 5.83
CA PRO A 15 10.99 -0.43 5.05
C PRO A 15 10.13 -1.36 4.17
N ARG A 16 8.97 -1.78 4.67
CA ARG A 16 7.95 -2.59 3.96
C ARG A 16 7.34 -1.92 2.73
N HIS A 17 7.54 -0.62 2.57
CA HIS A 17 7.05 0.18 1.45
C HIS A 17 8.11 0.38 0.35
N SER A 18 9.31 -0.16 0.53
CA SER A 18 10.44 -0.08 -0.39
C SER A 18 10.90 -1.49 -0.79
N TRP A 19 11.78 -1.60 -1.80
CA TRP A 19 12.38 -2.87 -2.21
C TRP A 19 13.90 -2.78 -2.17
N ASP A 20 14.55 -3.74 -1.54
CA ASP A 20 16.01 -3.82 -1.47
C ASP A 20 16.56 -4.87 -2.45
N ALA A 21 17.83 -4.73 -2.85
CA ALA A 21 18.55 -5.75 -3.61
C ALA A 21 19.78 -6.24 -2.83
N PRO A 22 19.82 -7.53 -2.40
CA PRO A 22 20.92 -8.06 -1.60
C PRO A 22 22.16 -8.45 -2.43
N HIS A 23 22.13 -8.22 -3.75
CA HIS A 23 23.10 -8.78 -4.69
C HIS A 23 24.42 -8.00 -4.68
N PRO A 24 25.58 -8.63 -4.41
CA PRO A 24 26.85 -7.93 -4.22
C PRO A 24 27.35 -7.22 -5.48
N LEU A 25 27.07 -7.76 -6.67
CA LEU A 25 27.41 -7.10 -7.93
C LEU A 25 26.66 -5.77 -8.07
N SER A 26 25.35 -5.76 -7.81
CA SER A 26 24.55 -4.53 -7.85
C SER A 26 24.97 -3.56 -6.75
N ALA A 27 25.29 -4.08 -5.57
CA ALA A 27 25.78 -3.29 -4.45
C ALA A 27 27.11 -2.59 -4.81
N LEU A 28 28.06 -3.30 -5.41
CA LEU A 28 29.33 -2.71 -5.85
C LEU A 28 29.14 -1.68 -6.98
N MET A 29 28.40 -2.04 -8.03
CA MET A 29 28.17 -1.16 -9.19
C MET A 29 27.47 0.16 -8.81
N MET A 30 26.68 0.16 -7.74
CA MET A 30 25.83 1.28 -7.36
C MET A 30 26.13 1.80 -5.95
N LEU A 31 27.30 1.50 -5.40
CA LEU A 31 27.73 1.95 -4.06
C LEU A 31 26.67 1.66 -2.97
N ASN A 32 26.07 0.49 -2.99
CA ASN A 32 25.01 0.05 -2.08
C ASN A 32 23.71 0.87 -2.16
N ALA A 33 23.53 1.78 -3.12
CA ALA A 33 22.25 2.45 -3.37
C ALA A 33 21.02 1.50 -3.47
N PRO A 34 21.17 0.23 -3.92
CA PRO A 34 20.07 -0.75 -3.89
C PRO A 34 19.59 -1.17 -2.49
N ARG A 35 20.26 -0.73 -1.41
CA ARG A 35 19.77 -0.78 -0.01
C ARG A 35 18.82 0.39 0.23
N HIS A 36 17.78 0.40 -0.58
CA HIS A 36 16.91 1.53 -0.86
C HIS A 36 16.01 1.89 0.33
N ALA A 37 15.58 0.89 1.11
CA ALA A 37 14.78 1.09 2.30
C ALA A 37 15.55 1.92 3.36
N ASP A 38 16.83 1.62 3.57
CA ASP A 38 17.66 2.37 4.52
C ASP A 38 17.99 3.77 4.01
N HIS A 39 18.21 3.94 2.69
CA HIS A 39 18.40 5.26 2.11
C HIS A 39 17.17 6.16 2.29
N HIS A 40 15.96 5.62 2.12
CA HIS A 40 14.74 6.39 2.37
C HIS A 40 14.46 6.65 3.86
N ALA A 41 14.91 5.77 4.75
CA ALA A 41 14.82 6.00 6.20
C ALA A 41 15.86 7.02 6.68
N ASN A 42 17.06 7.01 6.09
CA ASN A 42 18.23 7.78 6.51
C ASN A 42 18.90 8.45 5.29
N PRO A 43 18.28 9.47 4.67
CA PRO A 43 18.76 10.05 3.41
C PRO A 43 20.13 10.73 3.51
N SER A 44 20.56 11.12 4.72
CA SER A 44 21.89 11.68 4.99
C SER A 44 22.99 10.64 5.18
N ARG A 45 22.64 9.34 5.26
CA ARG A 45 23.63 8.27 5.42
C ARG A 45 24.44 8.10 4.14
N PRO A 46 25.78 8.07 4.21
CA PRO A 46 26.62 7.80 3.05
C PRO A 46 26.30 6.46 2.41
N TYR A 47 26.38 6.41 1.09
CA TYR A 47 26.12 5.22 0.27
C TYR A 47 26.84 3.95 0.77
N PRO A 48 28.15 3.96 1.09
CA PRO A 48 28.85 2.77 1.60
C PRO A 48 28.24 2.19 2.89
N ASP A 49 27.68 3.04 3.74
CA ASP A 49 27.18 2.69 5.07
C ASP A 49 25.72 2.22 5.06
N LEU A 50 25.04 2.31 3.91
CA LEU A 50 23.67 1.83 3.79
C LEU A 50 23.59 0.35 4.16
N VAL A 51 22.56 -0.05 4.88
CA VAL A 51 22.35 -1.45 5.32
C VAL A 51 21.08 -2.03 4.74
N LEU A 52 21.04 -3.36 4.57
CA LEU A 52 19.77 -4.03 4.27
C LEU A 52 18.85 -3.89 5.47
N SER A 53 17.55 -3.73 5.21
CA SER A 53 16.57 -3.59 6.29
C SER A 53 16.64 -4.75 7.29
N PRO A 54 16.86 -4.49 8.59
CA PRO A 54 16.99 -5.53 9.60
C PRO A 54 15.73 -6.42 9.66
N GLY A 55 15.92 -7.72 9.92
CA GLY A 55 14.81 -8.64 10.18
C GLY A 55 13.86 -8.88 9.00
N GLY A 56 14.28 -8.61 7.76
CA GLY A 56 13.47 -8.90 6.57
C GLY A 56 12.26 -7.98 6.39
N GLN A 57 12.29 -6.78 6.98
CA GLN A 57 11.18 -5.83 6.94
C GLN A 57 10.95 -5.21 5.55
N ALA A 58 12.00 -5.12 4.73
CA ALA A 58 11.88 -4.72 3.33
C ALA A 58 11.88 -5.95 2.41
N PRO A 59 10.96 -6.04 1.44
CA PRO A 59 11.00 -7.08 0.43
C PRO A 59 12.26 -7.00 -0.43
N LEU A 60 12.77 -8.17 -0.82
CA LEU A 60 13.99 -8.30 -1.61
C LEU A 60 13.70 -8.64 -3.07
N LEU A 61 14.45 -8.02 -3.98
CA LEU A 61 14.42 -8.36 -5.40
C LEU A 61 15.03 -9.75 -5.67
N PRO A 62 14.40 -10.56 -6.54
CA PRO A 62 14.87 -11.91 -6.85
C PRO A 62 16.24 -11.95 -7.51
N TRP A 63 16.57 -10.93 -8.28
CA TRP A 63 17.77 -10.86 -9.11
C TRP A 63 18.47 -9.51 -8.97
N PRO A 64 19.74 -9.42 -9.39
CA PRO A 64 20.49 -8.17 -9.44
C PRO A 64 19.70 -7.03 -10.07
N LEU A 65 19.90 -5.81 -9.57
CA LEU A 65 19.17 -4.62 -10.03
C LEU A 65 19.22 -4.44 -11.56
N PRO A 66 20.37 -4.65 -12.26
CA PRO A 66 20.42 -4.55 -13.71
C PRO A 66 19.49 -5.54 -14.44
N VAL A 67 19.39 -6.77 -13.93
CA VAL A 67 18.50 -7.81 -14.48
C VAL A 67 17.05 -7.39 -14.29
N MET A 68 16.71 -6.92 -13.10
CA MET A 68 15.37 -6.43 -12.79
C MET A 68 15.00 -5.19 -13.62
N ALA A 69 15.97 -4.29 -13.87
CA ALA A 69 15.77 -3.11 -14.71
C ALA A 69 15.45 -3.51 -16.16
N VAL A 70 16.18 -4.46 -16.74
CA VAL A 70 15.88 -4.99 -18.09
C VAL A 70 14.51 -5.68 -18.12
N LEU A 71 14.16 -6.46 -17.10
CA LEU A 71 12.84 -7.12 -17.01
C LEU A 71 11.69 -6.11 -16.87
N ALA A 72 11.90 -4.97 -16.21
CA ALA A 72 10.91 -3.91 -16.07
C ALA A 72 10.52 -3.28 -17.42
N LEU A 73 11.42 -3.33 -18.42
CA LEU A 73 11.12 -2.89 -19.79
C LEU A 73 10.19 -3.84 -20.55
N VAL A 74 9.93 -5.05 -20.03
CA VAL A 74 9.03 -6.03 -20.65
C VAL A 74 7.88 -6.37 -19.69
N PRO A 75 6.74 -5.65 -19.76
CA PRO A 75 5.66 -5.71 -18.76
C PRO A 75 5.09 -7.10 -18.50
N LYS A 76 5.08 -7.98 -19.51
CA LYS A 76 4.62 -9.37 -19.37
C LYS A 76 5.54 -10.20 -18.49
N HIS A 77 6.85 -10.03 -18.62
CA HIS A 77 7.83 -10.74 -17.79
C HIS A 77 7.85 -10.15 -16.38
N TRP A 78 7.90 -8.82 -16.27
CA TRP A 78 7.81 -8.12 -14.99
C TRP A 78 6.63 -8.59 -14.14
N ARG A 79 5.40 -8.54 -14.68
CA ARG A 79 4.18 -8.96 -13.97
C ARG A 79 4.21 -10.42 -13.53
N ARG A 80 4.69 -11.33 -14.39
CA ARG A 80 4.83 -12.76 -14.05
C ARG A 80 5.69 -12.99 -12.79
N ILE A 81 6.70 -12.16 -12.57
CA ILE A 81 7.63 -12.28 -11.45
C ILE A 81 7.10 -11.51 -10.23
N MET A 82 6.72 -10.24 -10.43
CA MET A 82 6.41 -9.32 -9.33
C MET A 82 5.03 -9.53 -8.75
N ASP A 83 4.03 -9.92 -9.55
CA ASP A 83 2.66 -10.13 -9.04
C ASP A 83 2.62 -11.26 -8.00
N ARG A 84 3.38 -12.34 -8.24
CA ARG A 84 3.53 -13.46 -7.30
C ARG A 84 4.16 -13.02 -5.98
N ARG A 85 5.17 -12.15 -6.06
CA ARG A 85 5.88 -11.65 -4.87
C ARG A 85 5.04 -10.65 -4.10
N LEU A 86 4.32 -9.79 -4.80
CA LEU A 86 3.39 -8.85 -4.17
C LEU A 86 2.25 -9.59 -3.45
N ALA A 87 1.72 -10.66 -4.06
CA ALA A 87 0.70 -11.49 -3.43
C ALA A 87 1.20 -12.16 -2.13
N ALA A 88 2.49 -12.54 -2.06
CA ALA A 88 3.09 -13.09 -0.84
C ALA A 88 3.29 -12.05 0.27
N LEU A 89 3.37 -10.75 -0.07
CA LEU A 89 3.57 -9.65 0.87
C LEU A 89 2.25 -9.00 1.32
N ALA A 90 1.19 -9.17 0.55
CA ALA A 90 -0.11 -8.61 0.86
C ALA A 90 -0.79 -9.41 1.99
N PRO A 91 -1.30 -8.77 3.05
CA PRO A 91 -2.27 -9.43 3.91
C PRO A 91 -3.50 -9.85 3.06
N PRO A 92 -4.20 -10.95 3.40
CA PRO A 92 -5.35 -11.41 2.62
C PRO A 92 -6.32 -10.24 2.43
N VAL A 93 -6.64 -9.95 1.18
CA VAL A 93 -7.56 -8.86 0.82
C VAL A 93 -8.89 -9.17 1.50
N ARG A 94 -9.21 -8.42 2.57
CA ARG A 94 -10.54 -8.47 3.15
C ARG A 94 -11.50 -7.89 2.11
N PRO A 95 -12.58 -8.60 1.74
CA PRO A 95 -13.58 -8.01 0.86
C PRO A 95 -14.07 -6.71 1.48
N ALA A 96 -14.30 -5.70 0.64
CA ALA A 96 -14.83 -4.42 1.10
C ALA A 96 -16.10 -4.67 1.93
N PRO A 97 -16.26 -4.02 3.10
CA PRO A 97 -17.49 -4.14 3.87
C PRO A 97 -18.66 -3.73 2.96
N ALA A 98 -19.74 -4.52 3.00
CA ALA A 98 -20.95 -4.22 2.22
C ALA A 98 -21.37 -2.77 2.47
N PRO A 99 -21.81 -2.03 1.43
CA PRO A 99 -22.21 -0.64 1.60
C PRO A 99 -23.27 -0.57 2.70
N VAL A 100 -22.99 0.22 3.74
CA VAL A 100 -23.93 0.49 4.82
C VAL A 100 -25.13 1.15 4.16
N ARG A 101 -26.23 0.39 4.04
CA ARG A 101 -27.50 0.95 3.57
C ARG A 101 -27.96 1.95 4.62
N HIS A 102 -27.71 3.24 4.38
CA HIS A 102 -28.34 4.31 5.12
C HIS A 102 -29.85 4.17 4.92
N ARG A 103 -30.55 3.67 5.95
CA ARG A 103 -31.99 3.56 5.96
C ARG A 103 -32.54 4.97 5.81
N ALA A 104 -33.24 5.24 4.71
CA ALA A 104 -33.87 6.54 4.48
C ALA A 104 -34.72 6.92 5.71
N PRO A 105 -34.66 8.17 6.17
CA PRO A 105 -35.49 8.63 7.28
C PRO A 105 -36.96 8.44 6.91
N ARG A 106 -37.73 7.81 7.80
CA ARG A 106 -39.18 7.61 7.59
C ARG A 106 -39.87 8.96 7.47
N PRO A 107 -40.75 9.20 6.48
CA PRO A 107 -41.54 10.42 6.44
C PRO A 107 -42.43 10.47 7.68
N LYS A 108 -42.40 11.58 8.40
CA LYS A 108 -43.32 11.84 9.51
C LYS A 108 -44.72 11.97 8.93
N LEU A 109 -45.62 11.05 9.30
CA LEU A 109 -47.04 11.15 8.97
C LEU A 109 -47.61 12.37 9.70
N VAL A 110 -47.85 13.46 8.98
CA VAL A 110 -48.59 14.62 9.51
C VAL A 110 -50.05 14.17 9.59
N ALA A 111 -50.55 14.01 10.82
CA ALA A 111 -51.95 13.75 11.07
C ALA A 111 -52.76 14.98 10.64
N GLY A 112 -53.55 14.82 9.57
CA GLY A 112 -54.53 15.81 9.16
C GLY A 112 -55.61 15.91 10.23
N THR A 113 -55.74 17.10 10.83
CA THR A 113 -56.89 17.46 11.65
C THR A 113 -58.06 17.78 10.73
N ASP A 114 -58.92 16.79 10.51
CA ASP A 114 -60.23 16.99 9.91
C ASP A 114 -61.15 17.59 10.98
N ARG A 115 -61.41 18.91 10.89
CA ARG A 115 -62.41 19.56 11.74
C ARG A 115 -63.75 19.45 11.04
N ALA A 116 -64.52 18.49 11.54
CA ALA A 116 -65.89 18.20 11.18
C ALA A 116 -66.77 19.46 11.13
N ARG A 117 -67.50 19.51 10.02
CA ARG A 117 -68.69 20.31 9.76
C ARG A 117 -69.87 19.74 10.58
N ALA A 118 -70.39 20.53 11.51
CA ALA A 118 -71.74 20.45 12.08
C ALA A 118 -72.10 21.91 12.39
N GLY A 119 -73.13 22.55 11.84
CA GLY A 119 -74.51 22.10 11.65
C GLY A 119 -75.36 22.84 12.68
N GLY A 120 -76.21 23.79 12.24
CA GLY A 120 -77.13 24.55 13.09
C GLY A 120 -77.18 26.03 12.77
#